data_AF-A0A7G8IP55-F1
#
_entry.id   AF-A0A7G8IP55-F1
#
_cell.length_a   1.000
_cell.length_b   1.000
_cell.length_c   1.000
_cell.angle_alpha   90.00
_cell.angle_beta   90.00
_cell.angle_gamma   90.00
#
_symmetry.space_group_name_H-M   'P 1'
#
loop_
_entity.id
_entity.type
_entity.pdbx_description
1 polymer ?
#
loop_
_entity_poly.entity_id
_entity_poly.type
_entity_poly.pdbx_seq_one_letter_code
_entity_poly.pdbx_strand_id
1 'polypeptide(L)'
;MFLIHNSPKQAFLLASALVDVHRPNGTWYVQSQEALAHALFLKLLDADIDFNTHPAVDAAGAAAQLHSSNEKKELLELLIAFEMLCSPIPKSLSNAIDEWSQVLECDTELLKLSRELANNAITQATSDFYRHNWIGEGNHQDDPVFQNLIRKYGDHAYGLCVQEDPDEYSKWDNLKNFPQGSLGRQLWDFYQTRGFKLPGELGAGNSSLAHHDWIHLIAGYDTTPVGELEVTAFMASSSQFPGVTLGFIGAISILETGLLHSFYGADKFGKALSSVDGIDRVAQAIQRGKSCIVDPLLDIDYFAIAETPLEEVRASWWSVSA
;
A
#
# COMPACT_ATOMS: atom_id res chain seq x y z
N MET A 1 5.32 1.53 -7.57
CA MET A 1 5.63 0.52 -6.54
C MET A 1 6.89 -0.21 -6.93
N PHE A 2 7.81 -0.34 -5.98
CA PHE A 2 9.12 -0.95 -6.19
C PHE A 2 9.04 -2.42 -6.58
N LEU A 3 10.05 -2.90 -7.31
CA LEU A 3 10.19 -4.30 -7.73
C LEU A 3 9.10 -4.82 -8.67
N ILE A 4 8.28 -3.93 -9.26
CA ILE A 4 7.29 -4.31 -10.28
C ILE A 4 7.94 -4.43 -11.65
N HIS A 5 8.59 -3.37 -12.12
CA HIS A 5 9.22 -3.34 -13.44
C HIS A 5 10.68 -3.79 -13.42
N ASN A 6 11.24 -4.04 -12.23
CA ASN A 6 12.60 -4.55 -12.10
C ASN A 6 12.72 -6.02 -12.51
N SER A 7 13.83 -6.35 -13.16
CA SER A 7 14.17 -7.73 -13.54
C SER A 7 15.22 -8.34 -12.60
N PRO A 8 15.40 -9.68 -12.59
CA PRO A 8 16.49 -10.34 -11.86
C PRO A 8 17.88 -9.76 -12.16
N LYS A 9 18.07 -9.18 -13.36
CA LYS A 9 19.34 -8.53 -13.75
C LYS A 9 19.66 -7.29 -12.92
N GLN A 10 18.65 -6.64 -12.36
CA GLN A 10 18.80 -5.44 -11.53
C GLN A 10 18.93 -5.76 -10.04
N ALA A 11 18.75 -7.02 -9.63
CA ALA A 11 18.75 -7.42 -8.22
C ALA A 11 20.01 -6.96 -7.48
N PHE A 12 21.21 -7.22 -8.00
CA PHE A 12 22.44 -6.84 -7.32
C PHE A 12 22.62 -5.31 -7.20
N LEU A 13 22.16 -4.55 -8.20
CA LEU A 13 22.19 -3.08 -8.17
C LEU A 13 21.27 -2.52 -7.08
N LEU A 14 20.02 -2.98 -7.05
CA LEU A 14 19.03 -2.55 -6.06
C LEU A 14 19.45 -2.97 -4.64
N ALA A 15 20.04 -4.17 -4.50
CA ALA A 15 20.58 -4.64 -3.23
C ALA A 15 21.75 -3.77 -2.75
N SER A 16 22.66 -3.38 -3.65
CA SER A 16 23.76 -2.47 -3.32
C SER A 16 23.26 -1.10 -2.88
N ALA A 17 22.20 -0.59 -3.49
CA ALA A 17 21.58 0.68 -3.09
C ALA A 17 20.92 0.59 -1.70
N LEU A 18 20.22 -0.52 -1.41
CA LEU A 18 19.67 -0.75 -0.07
C LEU A 18 20.77 -0.81 0.99
N VAL A 19 21.87 -1.52 0.69
CA VAL A 19 23.02 -1.61 1.60
C VAL A 19 23.66 -0.26 1.88
N ASP A 20 23.83 0.59 0.85
CA ASP A 20 24.40 1.93 1.00
C ASP A 20 23.59 2.78 2.00
N VAL A 21 22.27 2.80 1.84
CA VAL A 21 21.37 3.67 2.60
C VAL A 21 21.03 3.11 3.98
N HIS A 22 20.76 1.80 4.08
CA HIS A 22 20.15 1.19 5.26
C HIS A 22 21.12 0.41 6.14
N ARG A 23 22.34 0.12 5.66
CA ARG A 23 23.38 -0.58 6.42
C ARG A 23 24.66 0.26 6.58
N PRO A 24 24.56 1.52 7.05
CA PRO A 24 25.73 2.36 7.23
C PRO A 24 26.70 1.73 8.24
N ASN A 25 28.00 1.78 7.94
CA ASN A 25 29.05 1.16 8.78
C ASN A 25 28.85 -0.35 9.04
N GLY A 26 28.14 -1.05 8.15
CA GLY A 26 27.95 -2.50 8.23
C GLY A 26 26.87 -2.95 9.22
N THR A 27 26.04 -2.06 9.75
CA THR A 27 24.92 -2.40 10.64
C THR A 27 23.60 -1.84 10.10
N TRP A 28 22.56 -2.67 10.03
CA TRP A 28 21.20 -2.26 9.67
C TRP A 28 20.57 -1.42 10.79
N TYR A 29 19.72 -0.44 10.45
CA TYR A 29 19.03 0.35 11.47
C TYR A 29 18.07 -0.49 12.31
N VAL A 30 17.37 -1.44 11.68
CA VAL A 30 16.50 -2.42 12.35
C VAL A 30 16.60 -3.79 11.68
N GLN A 31 16.45 -4.87 12.46
CA GLN A 31 16.57 -6.25 11.95
C GLN A 31 15.53 -6.58 10.86
N SER A 32 14.33 -5.97 10.95
CA SER A 32 13.26 -6.18 9.96
C SER A 32 13.63 -5.70 8.55
N GLN A 33 14.55 -4.73 8.42
CA GLN A 33 15.06 -4.29 7.11
C GLN A 33 15.81 -5.41 6.40
N GLU A 34 16.78 -6.04 7.07
CA GLU A 34 17.55 -7.15 6.48
C GLU A 34 16.64 -8.31 6.10
N ALA A 35 15.75 -8.72 7.01
CA ALA A 35 14.81 -9.82 6.77
C ALA A 35 13.86 -9.52 5.59
N LEU A 36 13.35 -8.29 5.51
CA LEU A 36 12.50 -7.85 4.39
C LEU A 36 13.30 -7.84 3.08
N ALA A 37 14.53 -7.33 3.08
CA ALA A 37 15.40 -7.33 1.90
C ALA A 37 15.61 -8.75 1.37
N HIS A 38 15.99 -9.69 2.25
CA HIS A 38 16.20 -11.08 1.86
C HIS A 38 14.94 -11.68 1.24
N ALA A 39 13.78 -11.54 1.91
CA ALA A 39 12.52 -12.12 1.44
C ALA A 39 12.05 -11.53 0.10
N LEU A 40 12.11 -10.20 -0.07
CA LEU A 40 11.68 -9.54 -1.31
C LEU A 40 12.57 -9.94 -2.49
N PHE A 41 13.89 -9.94 -2.32
CA PHE A 41 14.81 -10.25 -3.42
C PHE A 41 14.75 -11.73 -3.79
N LEU A 42 14.66 -12.62 -2.80
CA LEU A 42 14.49 -14.05 -3.06
C LEU A 42 13.19 -14.34 -3.82
N LYS A 43 12.05 -13.83 -3.33
CA LYS A 43 10.73 -14.21 -3.87
C LYS A 43 10.32 -13.45 -5.13
N LEU A 44 10.76 -12.19 -5.27
CA LEU A 44 10.31 -11.31 -6.37
C LEU A 44 11.31 -11.18 -7.49
N LEU A 45 12.60 -11.39 -7.21
CA LEU A 45 13.69 -11.26 -8.18
C LEU A 45 14.50 -12.56 -8.39
N ASP A 46 14.14 -13.64 -7.70
CA ASP A 46 14.85 -14.93 -7.75
C ASP A 46 16.36 -14.77 -7.45
N ALA A 47 16.67 -13.91 -6.47
CA ALA A 47 18.03 -13.55 -6.09
C ALA A 47 18.26 -13.79 -4.59
N ASP A 48 19.02 -14.82 -4.26
CA ASP A 48 19.49 -15.09 -2.90
C ASP A 48 20.76 -14.28 -2.62
N ILE A 49 20.62 -13.21 -1.83
CA ILE A 49 21.67 -12.23 -1.55
C ILE A 49 21.97 -12.20 -0.05
N ASP A 50 23.23 -12.39 0.33
CA ASP A 50 23.69 -12.11 1.69
C ASP A 50 23.86 -10.59 1.90
N PHE A 51 22.79 -9.99 2.39
CA PHE A 51 22.69 -8.57 2.71
C PHE A 51 23.59 -8.10 3.85
N ASN A 52 24.37 -8.97 4.52
CA ASN A 52 25.37 -8.58 5.52
C ASN A 52 26.79 -8.43 4.93
N THR A 53 27.04 -9.04 3.78
CA THR A 53 28.35 -8.97 3.11
C THR A 53 28.29 -8.32 1.73
N HIS A 54 27.11 -8.17 1.15
CA HIS A 54 26.91 -7.52 -0.16
C HIS A 54 27.46 -6.08 -0.18
N PRO A 55 28.19 -5.66 -1.24
CA PRO A 55 28.78 -4.33 -1.33
C PRO A 55 27.75 -3.22 -1.59
N ALA A 56 28.04 -2.03 -1.08
CA ALA A 56 27.29 -0.80 -1.35
C ALA A 56 27.59 -0.23 -2.75
N VAL A 57 26.67 0.58 -3.28
CA VAL A 57 26.88 1.45 -4.44
C VAL A 57 26.33 2.83 -4.08
N ASP A 58 27.05 3.89 -4.44
CA ASP A 58 26.56 5.26 -4.22
C ASP A 58 25.45 5.64 -5.21
N ALA A 59 24.75 6.74 -4.91
CA ALA A 59 23.64 7.21 -5.73
C ALA A 59 24.03 7.47 -7.19
N ALA A 60 25.23 8.01 -7.44
CA ALA A 60 25.71 8.33 -8.79
C ALA A 60 26.01 7.06 -9.60
N GLY A 61 26.65 6.07 -8.98
CA GLY A 61 26.94 4.77 -9.56
C GLY A 61 25.67 3.98 -9.84
N ALA A 62 24.65 4.11 -8.99
CA ALA A 62 23.33 3.54 -9.25
C ALA A 62 22.62 4.24 -10.41
N ALA A 63 22.55 5.58 -10.40
CA ALA A 63 21.88 6.37 -11.43
C ALA A 63 22.45 6.14 -12.83
N ALA A 64 23.75 5.89 -12.96
CA ALA A 64 24.42 5.57 -14.22
C ALA A 64 23.96 4.24 -14.86
N GLN A 65 23.34 3.35 -14.07
CA GLN A 65 22.89 2.02 -14.49
C GLN A 65 21.36 1.92 -14.65
N LEU A 66 20.61 2.98 -14.32
CA LEU A 66 19.17 3.05 -14.49
C LEU A 66 18.85 3.78 -15.80
N HIS A 67 17.92 3.24 -16.58
CA HIS A 67 17.67 3.64 -17.96
C HIS A 67 16.32 4.35 -18.16
N SER A 68 15.43 4.33 -17.16
CA SER A 68 14.13 4.98 -17.22
C SER A 68 13.78 5.75 -15.95
N SER A 69 12.89 6.73 -16.06
CA SER A 69 12.30 7.43 -14.92
C SER A 69 11.54 6.50 -13.98
N ASN A 70 10.90 5.45 -14.51
CA ASN A 70 10.21 4.44 -13.70
C ASN A 70 11.19 3.64 -12.83
N GLU A 71 12.32 3.19 -13.39
CA GLU A 71 13.33 2.47 -12.60
C GLU A 71 13.92 3.34 -11.48
N LYS A 72 14.18 4.62 -11.75
CA LYS A 72 14.64 5.57 -10.74
C LYS A 72 13.59 5.78 -9.64
N LYS A 73 12.33 5.96 -10.04
CA LYS A 73 11.20 6.11 -9.12
C LYS A 73 11.02 4.86 -8.25
N GLU A 74 11.04 3.68 -8.83
CA GLU A 74 10.92 2.41 -8.09
C GLU A 74 12.05 2.21 -7.09
N LEU A 75 13.29 2.56 -7.45
CA LEU A 75 14.40 2.51 -6.50
C LEU A 75 14.19 3.49 -5.34
N LEU A 76 13.77 4.73 -5.61
CA LEU A 76 13.49 5.70 -4.55
C LEU A 76 12.35 5.21 -3.64
N GLU A 77 11.27 4.66 -4.21
CA GLU A 77 10.16 4.07 -3.46
C GLU A 77 10.61 2.90 -2.59
N LEU A 78 11.51 2.03 -3.09
CA LEU A 78 12.11 0.94 -2.32
C LEU A 78 12.88 1.47 -1.11
N LEU A 79 13.70 2.49 -1.31
CA LEU A 79 14.48 3.10 -0.23
C LEU A 79 13.56 3.72 0.83
N ILE A 80 12.50 4.43 0.42
CA ILE A 80 11.54 5.03 1.35
C ILE A 80 10.73 3.96 2.10
N ALA A 81 10.33 2.86 1.45
CA ALA A 81 9.61 1.79 2.12
C ALA A 81 10.40 1.17 3.28
N PHE A 82 11.72 1.04 3.12
CA PHE A 82 12.62 0.56 4.17
C PHE A 82 12.90 1.61 5.24
N GLU A 83 12.88 2.89 4.89
CA GLU A 83 12.90 4.00 5.85
C GLU A 83 11.71 3.93 6.83
N MET A 84 10.52 3.59 6.34
CA MET A 84 9.30 3.52 7.16
C MET A 84 9.31 2.40 8.21
N LEU A 85 10.30 1.50 8.17
CA LEU A 85 10.53 0.47 9.21
C LEU A 85 11.24 1.01 10.45
N CYS A 86 11.77 2.23 10.40
CA CYS A 86 12.47 2.85 11.50
C CYS A 86 11.56 3.80 12.29
N SER A 87 11.39 3.58 13.59
CA SER A 87 10.66 4.51 14.47
C SER A 87 11.47 4.80 15.74
N PRO A 88 11.93 6.06 15.96
CA PRO A 88 11.86 7.19 15.03
C PRO A 88 12.75 6.98 13.79
N ILE A 89 12.48 7.71 12.70
CA ILE A 89 13.34 7.72 11.51
C ILE A 89 14.67 8.43 11.82
N PRO A 90 15.83 7.79 11.66
CA PRO A 90 17.13 8.43 11.89
C PRO A 90 17.39 9.57 10.91
N LYS A 91 17.90 10.70 11.40
CA LYS A 91 18.19 11.86 10.53
C LYS A 91 19.21 11.55 9.42
N SER A 92 20.19 10.71 9.72
CA SER A 92 21.16 10.22 8.74
C SER A 92 20.49 9.45 7.60
N LEU A 93 19.50 8.61 7.91
CA LEU A 93 18.74 7.85 6.93
C LEU A 93 17.92 8.77 6.03
N SER A 94 17.18 9.72 6.61
CA SER A 94 16.40 10.67 5.83
C SER A 94 17.25 11.53 4.92
N ASN A 95 18.41 11.99 5.41
CA ASN A 95 19.33 12.81 4.61
C ASN A 95 19.95 12.00 3.46
N ALA A 96 20.30 10.73 3.68
CA ALA A 96 20.79 9.86 2.62
C ALA A 96 19.74 9.70 1.51
N ILE A 97 18.48 9.45 1.87
CA ILE A 97 17.40 9.34 0.87
C ILE A 97 17.18 10.67 0.12
N ASP A 98 17.32 11.82 0.78
CA ASP A 98 17.25 13.14 0.14
C ASP A 98 18.41 13.37 -0.86
N GLU A 99 19.61 12.87 -0.57
CA GLU A 99 20.74 12.90 -1.53
C GLU A 99 20.47 11.98 -2.72
N TRP A 100 19.96 10.77 -2.46
CA TRP A 100 19.57 9.82 -3.50
C TRP A 100 18.46 10.38 -4.41
N SER A 101 17.44 11.05 -3.86
CA SER A 101 16.36 11.64 -4.65
C SER A 101 16.86 12.74 -5.59
N GLN A 102 17.81 13.57 -5.14
CA GLN A 102 18.45 14.60 -5.96
C GLN A 102 19.24 14.00 -7.12
N VAL A 103 20.05 12.96 -6.87
CA VAL A 103 20.87 12.30 -7.91
C VAL A 103 20.02 11.51 -8.89
N LEU A 104 18.94 10.89 -8.41
CA LEU A 104 17.96 10.21 -9.26
C LEU A 104 17.05 11.20 -10.02
N GLU A 105 17.09 12.48 -9.70
CA GLU A 105 16.20 13.52 -10.24
C GLU A 105 14.72 13.13 -10.10
N CYS A 106 14.35 12.58 -8.92
CA CYS A 106 13.03 12.04 -8.66
C CYS A 106 12.40 12.70 -7.43
N ASP A 107 11.33 13.46 -7.66
CA ASP A 107 10.48 14.02 -6.61
C ASP A 107 9.12 13.32 -6.63
N THR A 108 8.61 12.93 -5.45
CA THR A 108 7.37 12.16 -5.31
C THR A 108 6.58 12.60 -4.08
N GLU A 109 5.25 12.46 -4.12
CA GLU A 109 4.41 12.69 -2.92
C GLU A 109 4.80 11.75 -1.76
N LEU A 110 5.33 10.57 -2.09
CA LEU A 110 5.85 9.65 -1.10
C LEU A 110 7.09 10.19 -0.37
N LEU A 111 8.00 10.85 -1.08
CA LEU A 111 9.16 11.51 -0.47
C LEU A 111 8.70 12.65 0.46
N LYS A 112 7.70 13.44 0.04
CA LYS A 112 7.12 14.49 0.90
C LYS A 112 6.52 13.89 2.17
N LEU A 113 5.71 12.85 2.04
CA LEU A 113 5.14 12.12 3.18
C LEU A 113 6.23 11.58 4.12
N SER A 114 7.30 10.98 3.58
CA SER A 114 8.38 10.44 4.41
C SER A 114 9.14 11.53 5.17
N ARG A 115 9.27 12.74 4.60
CA ARG A 115 9.86 13.91 5.29
C ARG A 115 8.94 14.49 6.36
N GLU A 116 7.65 14.51 6.15
CA GLU A 116 6.69 14.93 7.18
C GLU A 116 6.74 13.98 8.38
N LEU A 117 6.77 12.67 8.13
CA LEU A 117 6.93 11.65 9.16
C LEU A 117 8.28 11.78 9.89
N ALA A 118 9.39 11.92 9.16
CA ALA A 118 10.72 12.07 9.75
C ALA A 118 10.88 13.34 10.60
N ASN A 119 10.14 14.41 10.28
CA ASN A 119 10.12 15.66 11.05
C ASN A 119 8.99 15.71 12.08
N ASN A 120 8.30 14.60 12.33
CA ASN A 120 7.18 14.47 13.29
C ASN A 120 6.00 15.44 13.00
N ALA A 121 5.81 15.80 11.72
CA ALA A 121 4.69 16.62 11.26
C ALA A 121 3.44 15.77 11.01
N ILE A 122 3.01 15.00 12.03
CA ILE A 122 2.02 13.92 11.88
C ILE A 122 0.68 14.41 11.32
N THR A 123 0.18 15.57 11.73
CA THR A 123 -1.07 16.12 11.18
C THR A 123 -0.98 16.38 9.68
N GLN A 124 0.14 16.93 9.22
CA GLN A 124 0.35 17.17 7.78
C GLN A 124 0.49 15.84 7.04
N ALA A 125 1.29 14.91 7.58
CA ALA A 125 1.48 13.58 7.02
C ALA A 125 0.15 12.81 6.88
N THR A 126 -0.72 12.87 7.88
CA THR A 126 -2.04 12.23 7.81
C THR A 126 -2.92 12.89 6.76
N SER A 127 -2.96 14.23 6.69
CA SER A 127 -3.74 14.94 5.66
C SER A 127 -3.27 14.56 4.25
N ASP A 128 -1.96 14.62 4.00
CA ASP A 128 -1.39 14.34 2.69
C ASP A 128 -1.46 12.86 2.32
N PHE A 129 -1.37 11.96 3.31
CA PHE A 129 -1.63 10.53 3.08
C PHE A 129 -3.04 10.30 2.54
N TYR A 130 -4.07 10.83 3.19
CA TYR A 130 -5.46 10.62 2.76
C TYR A 130 -5.81 11.37 1.47
N ARG A 131 -5.19 12.52 1.24
CA ARG A 131 -5.38 13.32 0.03
C ARG A 131 -4.77 12.69 -1.21
N HIS A 132 -3.60 12.06 -1.07
CA HIS A 132 -2.81 11.56 -2.19
C HIS A 132 -2.74 10.05 -2.32
N ASN A 133 -3.32 9.30 -1.38
CA ASN A 133 -3.49 7.87 -1.56
C ASN A 133 -4.69 7.57 -2.48
N TRP A 134 -4.84 6.30 -2.83
CA TRP A 134 -5.90 5.82 -3.71
C TRP A 134 -7.32 6.17 -3.22
N ILE A 135 -7.53 6.39 -1.92
CA ILE A 135 -8.82 6.83 -1.37
C ILE A 135 -9.08 8.27 -1.83
N GLY A 136 -8.14 9.18 -1.56
CA GLY A 136 -8.23 10.59 -1.95
C GLY A 136 -8.43 10.76 -3.45
N GLU A 137 -7.64 10.05 -4.24
CA GLU A 137 -7.72 10.03 -5.71
C GLU A 137 -9.08 9.52 -6.22
N GLY A 138 -9.76 8.65 -5.47
CA GLY A 138 -11.11 8.16 -5.78
C GLY A 138 -12.24 9.17 -5.50
N ASN A 139 -12.01 10.23 -4.70
CA ASN A 139 -13.09 11.10 -4.20
C ASN A 139 -13.55 12.24 -5.12
N HIS A 140 -13.18 12.27 -6.39
CA HIS A 140 -13.48 13.39 -7.30
C HIS A 140 -13.14 14.75 -6.66
N GLN A 141 -11.88 14.94 -6.26
CA GLN A 141 -11.50 16.09 -5.43
C GLN A 141 -11.85 17.46 -6.03
N ASP A 142 -12.02 17.59 -7.34
CA ASP A 142 -12.45 18.84 -7.99
C ASP A 142 -13.96 19.16 -7.84
N ASP A 143 -14.77 18.22 -7.33
CA ASP A 143 -16.21 18.42 -7.11
C ASP A 143 -16.47 19.48 -6.01
N PRO A 144 -17.22 20.56 -6.29
CA PRO A 144 -17.63 21.54 -5.29
C PRO A 144 -18.33 20.96 -4.06
N VAL A 145 -19.08 19.86 -4.21
CA VAL A 145 -19.76 19.15 -3.12
C VAL A 145 -18.71 18.53 -2.21
N PHE A 146 -17.78 17.75 -2.76
CA PHE A 146 -16.69 17.14 -2.00
C PHE A 146 -15.81 18.19 -1.32
N GLN A 147 -15.45 19.26 -2.03
CA GLN A 147 -14.70 20.39 -1.47
C GLN A 147 -15.42 21.06 -0.29
N ASN A 148 -16.76 21.06 -0.28
CA ASN A 148 -17.54 21.54 0.85
C ASN A 148 -17.50 20.60 2.05
N LEU A 149 -17.45 19.28 1.82
CA LEU A 149 -17.26 18.30 2.88
C LEU A 149 -15.90 18.48 3.55
N ILE A 150 -14.82 18.62 2.77
CA ILE A 150 -13.47 18.88 3.29
C ILE A 150 -13.43 20.17 4.12
N ARG A 151 -14.02 21.28 3.62
CA ARG A 151 -14.09 22.54 4.39
C ARG A 151 -14.81 22.39 5.73
N LYS A 152 -15.81 21.52 5.82
CA LYS A 152 -16.67 21.36 7.00
C LYS A 152 -16.16 20.31 7.99
N TYR A 153 -15.59 19.22 7.49
CA TYR A 153 -15.24 18.02 8.26
C TYR A 153 -13.74 17.69 8.26
N GLY A 154 -12.93 18.46 7.53
CA GLY A 154 -11.49 18.24 7.39
C GLY A 154 -11.17 16.93 6.69
N ASP A 155 -10.00 16.38 6.99
CA ASP A 155 -9.45 15.19 6.33
C ASP A 155 -10.31 13.93 6.52
N HIS A 156 -11.19 13.88 7.52
CA HIS A 156 -12.13 12.77 7.69
C HIS A 156 -13.00 12.55 6.46
N ALA A 157 -13.33 13.61 5.69
CA ALA A 157 -14.16 13.47 4.49
C ALA A 157 -13.45 12.68 3.37
N TYR A 158 -12.13 12.50 3.42
CA TYR A 158 -11.42 11.68 2.43
C TYR A 158 -11.79 10.21 2.50
N GLY A 159 -12.09 9.64 3.67
CA GLY A 159 -12.43 8.22 3.70
C GLY A 159 -13.50 7.81 4.69
N LEU A 160 -14.11 8.76 5.40
CA LEU A 160 -15.31 8.52 6.19
C LEU A 160 -16.55 9.12 5.53
N CYS A 161 -17.65 8.42 5.70
CA CYS A 161 -18.98 8.95 5.49
C CYS A 161 -19.29 9.98 6.60
N VAL A 162 -19.03 11.26 6.32
CA VAL A 162 -19.19 12.37 7.28
C VAL A 162 -20.63 12.93 7.33
N GLN A 163 -21.49 12.48 6.42
CA GLN A 163 -22.92 12.74 6.36
C GLN A 163 -23.63 11.48 5.88
N GLU A 164 -24.80 11.16 6.42
CA GLU A 164 -25.59 10.02 5.96
C GLU A 164 -25.95 10.17 4.48
N ASP A 165 -25.82 9.06 3.74
CA ASP A 165 -26.23 8.91 2.35
C ASP A 165 -27.14 7.67 2.25
N PRO A 166 -28.47 7.87 2.32
CA PRO A 166 -29.43 6.77 2.25
C PRO A 166 -29.41 6.00 0.92
N ASP A 167 -29.02 6.66 -0.18
CA ASP A 167 -28.99 6.04 -1.50
C ASP A 167 -27.77 5.12 -1.61
N GLU A 168 -26.59 5.58 -1.16
CA GLU A 168 -25.40 4.75 -1.07
C GLU A 168 -25.61 3.60 -0.07
N TYR A 169 -26.18 3.86 1.11
CA TYR A 169 -26.52 2.80 2.06
C TYR A 169 -27.41 1.74 1.42
N SER A 170 -28.48 2.16 0.73
CA SER A 170 -29.41 1.22 0.10
C SER A 170 -28.73 0.39 -0.99
N LYS A 171 -27.82 0.99 -1.76
CA LYS A 171 -27.02 0.30 -2.78
C LYS A 171 -26.16 -0.81 -2.17
N TRP A 172 -25.48 -0.55 -1.05
CA TRP A 172 -24.65 -1.54 -0.35
C TRP A 172 -25.46 -2.58 0.42
N ASP A 173 -26.54 -2.16 1.09
CA ASP A 173 -27.41 -3.07 1.84
C ASP A 173 -28.18 -4.04 0.91
N ASN A 174 -28.45 -3.63 -0.33
CA ASN A 174 -29.10 -4.49 -1.33
C ASN A 174 -28.28 -5.73 -1.71
N LEU A 175 -26.95 -5.74 -1.47
CA LEU A 175 -26.08 -6.89 -1.70
C LEU A 175 -26.51 -8.14 -0.90
N LYS A 176 -27.24 -7.98 0.22
CA LYS A 176 -27.81 -9.10 0.98
C LYS A 176 -28.78 -9.98 0.18
N ASN A 177 -29.40 -9.40 -0.84
CA ASN A 177 -30.39 -10.08 -1.68
C ASN A 177 -29.74 -10.90 -2.80
N PHE A 178 -28.43 -10.80 -2.99
CA PHE A 178 -27.71 -11.53 -4.04
C PHE A 178 -27.56 -13.02 -3.69
N PRO A 179 -27.33 -13.88 -4.69
CA PRO A 179 -27.22 -15.33 -4.49
C PRO A 179 -26.17 -15.69 -3.43
N GLN A 180 -26.45 -16.69 -2.58
CA GLN A 180 -25.48 -17.17 -1.60
C GLN A 180 -24.18 -17.61 -2.30
N GLY A 181 -23.03 -17.15 -1.80
CA GLY A 181 -21.72 -17.46 -2.40
C GLY A 181 -21.29 -16.50 -3.52
N SER A 182 -22.17 -15.61 -3.98
CA SER A 182 -21.78 -14.50 -4.87
C SER A 182 -20.85 -13.50 -4.18
N LEU A 183 -20.09 -12.76 -4.98
CA LEU A 183 -19.15 -11.74 -4.49
C LEU A 183 -19.86 -10.70 -3.60
N GLY A 184 -20.97 -10.12 -4.08
CA GLY A 184 -21.75 -9.11 -3.37
C GLY A 184 -22.35 -9.64 -2.08
N ARG A 185 -22.94 -10.84 -2.12
CA ARG A 185 -23.50 -11.44 -0.89
C ARG A 185 -22.41 -11.70 0.15
N GLN A 186 -21.24 -12.17 -0.28
CA GLN A 186 -20.12 -12.40 0.63
C GLN A 186 -19.56 -11.10 1.22
N LEU A 187 -19.58 -9.99 0.48
CA LEU A 187 -19.21 -8.68 1.02
C LEU A 187 -20.19 -8.19 2.06
N TRP A 188 -21.49 -8.31 1.81
CA TRP A 188 -22.47 -7.96 2.81
C TRP A 188 -22.31 -8.81 4.08
N ASP A 189 -22.17 -10.14 3.95
CA ASP A 189 -21.92 -11.05 5.08
C ASP A 189 -20.59 -10.68 5.81
N PHE A 190 -19.55 -10.26 5.07
CA PHE A 190 -18.26 -9.81 5.61
C PHE A 190 -18.40 -8.58 6.51
N TYR A 191 -19.21 -7.59 6.10
CA TYR A 191 -19.53 -6.41 6.90
C TYR A 191 -20.30 -6.78 8.18
N GLN A 192 -21.36 -7.57 8.05
CA GLN A 192 -22.20 -7.96 9.20
C GLN A 192 -21.42 -8.76 10.24
N THR A 193 -20.61 -9.73 9.80
CA THR A 193 -19.83 -10.59 10.72
C THR A 193 -18.77 -9.83 11.51
N ARG A 194 -18.29 -8.69 10.99
CA ARG A 194 -17.29 -7.84 11.64
C ARG A 194 -17.89 -6.64 12.40
N GLY A 195 -19.20 -6.42 12.26
CA GLY A 195 -19.87 -5.24 12.82
C GLY A 195 -19.42 -3.94 12.15
N PHE A 196 -18.98 -4.02 10.89
CA PHE A 196 -18.67 -2.84 10.09
C PHE A 196 -19.97 -2.17 9.65
N LYS A 197 -19.98 -0.84 9.68
CA LYS A 197 -21.05 -0.04 9.08
C LYS A 197 -20.91 -0.05 7.56
N LEU A 198 -22.02 -0.13 6.85
CA LEU A 198 -22.05 -0.06 5.39
C LEU A 198 -21.78 1.38 4.93
N PRO A 199 -21.15 1.56 3.75
CA PRO A 199 -21.01 2.89 3.15
C PRO A 199 -22.36 3.58 3.01
N GLY A 200 -22.40 4.87 3.34
CA GLY A 200 -23.63 5.67 3.45
C GLY A 200 -24.15 5.82 4.89
N GLU A 201 -23.69 4.99 5.84
CA GLU A 201 -23.95 5.22 7.26
C GLU A 201 -22.96 6.23 7.86
N LEU A 202 -23.44 7.12 8.73
CA LEU A 202 -22.58 8.10 9.40
C LEU A 202 -21.42 7.42 10.15
N GLY A 203 -20.19 7.80 9.80
CA GLY A 203 -18.95 7.27 10.37
C GLY A 203 -18.52 5.91 9.81
N ALA A 204 -19.19 5.38 8.79
CA ALA A 204 -18.67 4.27 7.99
C ALA A 204 -17.48 4.74 7.12
N GLY A 205 -16.74 3.78 6.55
CA GLY A 205 -15.91 4.08 5.39
C GLY A 205 -16.77 4.64 4.25
N ASN A 206 -16.30 5.67 3.55
CA ASN A 206 -16.99 6.11 2.33
C ASN A 206 -16.78 5.09 1.19
N SER A 207 -17.49 5.27 0.08
CA SER A 207 -17.41 4.37 -1.08
C SER A 207 -16.00 4.25 -1.66
N SER A 208 -15.24 5.36 -1.70
CA SER A 208 -13.84 5.37 -2.11
C SER A 208 -13.00 4.44 -1.25
N LEU A 209 -13.09 4.53 0.09
CA LEU A 209 -12.40 3.60 0.98
C LEU A 209 -12.96 2.18 0.85
N ALA A 210 -14.27 1.99 0.83
CA ALA A 210 -14.87 0.66 0.81
C ALA A 210 -14.55 -0.15 -0.46
N HIS A 211 -14.00 0.51 -1.50
CA HIS A 211 -13.56 -0.15 -2.73
C HIS A 211 -12.52 -1.25 -2.48
N HIS A 212 -11.60 -1.09 -1.52
CA HIS A 212 -10.61 -2.15 -1.20
C HIS A 212 -11.22 -3.36 -0.46
N ASP A 213 -12.41 -3.24 0.14
CA ASP A 213 -13.05 -4.36 0.84
C ASP A 213 -13.46 -5.48 -0.13
N TRP A 214 -13.77 -5.14 -1.38
CA TRP A 214 -13.96 -6.13 -2.44
C TRP A 214 -12.68 -6.93 -2.68
N ILE A 215 -11.52 -6.27 -2.61
CA ILE A 215 -10.21 -6.85 -2.87
C ILE A 215 -9.82 -7.80 -1.74
N HIS A 216 -10.18 -7.51 -0.49
CA HIS A 216 -10.02 -8.46 0.62
C HIS A 216 -10.67 -9.81 0.30
N LEU A 217 -11.90 -9.81 -0.21
CA LEU A 217 -12.60 -11.06 -0.55
C LEU A 217 -11.95 -11.79 -1.73
N ILE A 218 -11.66 -11.07 -2.80
CA ILE A 218 -11.16 -11.70 -4.04
C ILE A 218 -9.73 -12.21 -3.82
N ALA A 219 -8.88 -11.39 -3.23
CA ALA A 219 -7.52 -11.79 -2.90
C ALA A 219 -7.44 -12.74 -1.69
N GLY A 220 -8.48 -12.83 -0.87
CA GLY A 220 -8.53 -13.75 0.26
C GLY A 220 -7.66 -13.31 1.45
N TYR A 221 -7.53 -12.00 1.65
CA TYR A 221 -6.83 -11.43 2.79
C TYR A 221 -7.84 -11.03 3.87
N ASP A 222 -7.53 -11.31 5.13
CA ASP A 222 -8.35 -10.86 6.25
C ASP A 222 -8.15 -9.36 6.55
N THR A 223 -8.77 -8.88 7.62
CA THR A 223 -8.69 -7.48 8.08
C THR A 223 -7.87 -7.37 9.37
N THR A 224 -6.93 -8.29 9.59
CA THR A 224 -5.91 -8.14 10.64
C THR A 224 -4.87 -7.13 10.18
N PRO A 225 -4.04 -6.56 11.08
CA PRO A 225 -2.95 -5.68 10.64
C PRO A 225 -2.04 -6.28 9.55
N VAL A 226 -1.84 -7.60 9.54
CA VAL A 226 -1.10 -8.27 8.47
C VAL A 226 -1.93 -8.37 7.18
N GLY A 227 -3.23 -8.68 7.30
CA GLY A 227 -4.16 -8.69 6.17
C GLY A 227 -4.29 -7.35 5.45
N GLU A 228 -4.27 -6.24 6.21
CA GLU A 228 -4.24 -4.88 5.67
C GLU A 228 -2.92 -4.57 4.94
N LEU A 229 -1.79 -5.08 5.43
CA LEU A 229 -0.53 -5.00 4.68
C LEU A 229 -0.56 -5.85 3.42
N GLU A 230 -1.16 -7.05 3.45
CA GLU A 230 -1.28 -7.92 2.28
C GLU A 230 -2.15 -7.29 1.20
N VAL A 231 -3.35 -6.77 1.53
CA VAL A 231 -4.25 -6.18 0.54
C VAL A 231 -3.63 -4.94 -0.11
N THR A 232 -2.98 -4.08 0.69
CA THR A 232 -2.36 -2.86 0.15
C THR A 232 -1.11 -3.18 -0.67
N ALA A 233 -0.31 -4.18 -0.27
CA ALA A 233 0.81 -4.68 -1.07
C ALA A 233 0.35 -5.29 -2.40
N PHE A 234 -0.73 -6.06 -2.36
CA PHE A 234 -1.37 -6.63 -3.55
C PHE A 234 -1.84 -5.51 -4.49
N MET A 235 -2.63 -4.55 -4.00
CA MET A 235 -3.11 -3.41 -4.78
C MET A 235 -1.96 -2.61 -5.40
N ALA A 236 -0.92 -2.30 -4.61
CA ALA A 236 0.24 -1.56 -5.09
C ALA A 236 1.00 -2.30 -6.20
N SER A 237 0.91 -3.63 -6.25
CA SER A 237 1.59 -4.47 -7.23
C SER A 237 0.74 -4.95 -8.41
N SER A 238 -0.58 -4.78 -8.34
CA SER A 238 -1.52 -5.15 -9.40
C SER A 238 -2.24 -3.96 -10.05
N SER A 239 -2.09 -2.74 -9.51
CA SER A 239 -2.82 -1.57 -9.98
C SER A 239 -1.92 -0.42 -10.42
N GLN A 240 -2.37 0.32 -11.44
CA GLN A 240 -1.79 1.60 -11.87
C GLN A 240 -2.55 2.82 -11.33
N PHE A 241 -3.58 2.61 -10.51
CA PHE A 241 -4.38 3.70 -9.96
C PHE A 241 -3.49 4.70 -9.17
N PRO A 242 -3.72 6.02 -9.29
CA PRO A 242 -2.95 7.01 -8.55
C PRO A 242 -2.97 6.75 -7.03
N GLY A 243 -1.85 7.00 -6.35
CA GLY A 243 -1.77 6.90 -4.90
C GLY A 243 -1.72 5.48 -4.30
N VAL A 244 -1.77 4.40 -5.10
CA VAL A 244 -1.76 3.01 -4.56
C VAL A 244 -0.47 2.65 -3.84
N THR A 245 0.68 3.05 -4.40
CA THR A 245 1.99 2.80 -3.78
C THR A 245 2.16 3.60 -2.49
N LEU A 246 1.67 4.85 -2.49
CA LEU A 246 1.62 5.69 -1.31
C LEU A 246 0.72 5.07 -0.23
N GLY A 247 -0.42 4.51 -0.62
CA GLY A 247 -1.31 3.73 0.24
C GLY A 247 -0.59 2.58 0.95
N PHE A 248 0.14 1.74 0.21
CA PHE A 248 0.89 0.63 0.79
C PHE A 248 2.01 1.08 1.73
N ILE A 249 2.83 2.05 1.33
CA ILE A 249 3.94 2.49 2.19
C ILE A 249 3.41 3.24 3.43
N GLY A 250 2.32 3.99 3.31
CA GLY A 250 1.63 4.55 4.47
C GLY A 250 1.04 3.47 5.38
N ALA A 251 0.54 2.35 4.82
CA ALA A 251 0.10 1.20 5.61
C ALA A 251 1.25 0.57 6.41
N ILE A 252 2.47 0.49 5.86
CA ILE A 252 3.67 0.10 6.63
C ILE A 252 3.86 1.07 7.80
N SER A 253 3.82 2.39 7.55
CA SER A 253 3.98 3.41 8.59
C SER A 253 2.91 3.33 9.69
N ILE A 254 1.68 2.94 9.37
CA ILE A 254 0.59 2.77 10.34
C ILE A 254 0.76 1.45 11.12
N LEU A 255 0.91 0.32 10.41
CA LEU A 255 0.70 -1.03 10.94
C LEU A 255 2.00 -1.71 11.41
N GLU A 256 3.15 -1.27 10.94
CA GLU A 256 4.45 -1.76 11.41
C GLU A 256 5.01 -0.87 12.52
N THR A 257 5.11 0.43 12.26
CA THR A 257 5.86 1.35 13.13
C THR A 257 5.02 2.32 13.94
N GLY A 258 3.76 2.54 13.56
CA GLY A 258 2.89 3.55 14.17
C GLY A 258 3.39 4.99 13.96
N LEU A 259 4.24 5.23 12.95
CA LEU A 259 4.71 6.57 12.58
C LEU A 259 3.58 7.45 12.08
N LEU A 260 2.64 6.87 11.33
CA LEU A 260 1.49 7.56 10.75
C LEU A 260 0.23 7.16 11.53
N HIS A 261 -0.64 8.13 11.81
CA HIS A 261 -1.93 7.89 12.49
C HIS A 261 -3.05 7.69 11.48
N SER A 262 -3.95 6.75 11.78
CA SER A 262 -5.11 6.43 10.95
C SER A 262 -6.39 7.01 11.55
N PHE A 263 -7.30 7.49 10.71
CA PHE A 263 -8.63 7.93 11.18
C PHE A 263 -9.56 6.76 11.57
N TYR A 264 -9.17 5.52 11.27
CA TYR A 264 -10.03 4.34 11.46
C TYR A 264 -9.73 3.57 12.74
N GLY A 265 -8.96 4.14 13.67
CA GLY A 265 -8.63 3.49 14.94
C GLY A 265 -7.74 2.24 14.79
N ALA A 266 -7.05 2.13 13.65
CA ALA A 266 -5.97 1.16 13.42
C ALA A 266 -4.73 1.44 14.29
N ASP A 267 -4.75 2.52 15.07
CA ASP A 267 -3.70 2.96 16.01
C ASP A 267 -3.45 1.95 17.16
N LYS A 268 -4.19 0.85 17.19
CA LYS A 268 -3.86 -0.32 18.01
C LYS A 268 -3.05 -1.29 17.15
N PHE A 269 -1.75 -1.36 17.45
CA PHE A 269 -0.75 -2.35 17.05
C PHE A 269 0.21 -1.96 15.91
N GLY A 270 1.50 -1.98 16.28
CA GLY A 270 2.67 -2.09 15.41
C GLY A 270 3.24 -3.51 15.44
N LYS A 271 4.19 -3.80 14.53
CA LYS A 271 4.81 -5.10 14.23
C LYS A 271 4.01 -6.05 13.33
N ALA A 272 3.09 -5.55 12.50
CA ALA A 272 2.40 -6.40 11.53
C ALA A 272 3.38 -7.10 10.55
N LEU A 273 4.32 -6.35 9.98
CA LEU A 273 5.36 -6.89 9.12
C LEU A 273 6.33 -7.75 9.92
N SER A 274 6.73 -7.29 11.12
CA SER A 274 7.61 -8.03 12.04
C SER A 274 6.92 -9.18 12.80
N SER A 275 5.70 -9.56 12.43
CA SER A 275 5.03 -10.75 12.98
C SER A 275 5.69 -12.03 12.44
N VAL A 276 5.29 -13.20 12.97
CA VAL A 276 5.97 -14.48 12.71
C VAL A 276 6.12 -14.79 11.21
N ASP A 277 5.12 -14.44 10.40
CA ASP A 277 5.09 -14.67 8.95
C ASP A 277 4.79 -13.40 8.14
N GLY A 278 4.80 -12.21 8.76
CA GLY A 278 4.35 -10.95 8.14
C GLY A 278 5.15 -10.58 6.89
N ILE A 279 6.48 -10.67 6.94
CA ILE A 279 7.37 -10.42 5.80
C ILE A 279 7.08 -11.40 4.65
N ASP A 280 6.95 -12.69 4.95
CA ASP A 280 6.68 -13.72 3.94
C ASP A 280 5.33 -13.52 3.26
N ARG A 281 4.31 -13.18 4.06
CA ARG A 281 2.95 -12.87 3.61
C ARG A 281 2.89 -11.65 2.71
N VAL A 282 3.55 -10.55 3.09
CA VAL A 282 3.63 -9.34 2.25
C VAL A 282 4.36 -9.63 0.94
N ALA A 283 5.49 -10.34 0.97
CA ALA A 283 6.20 -10.71 -0.25
C ALA A 283 5.36 -11.62 -1.16
N GLN A 284 4.61 -12.56 -0.60
CA GLN A 284 3.65 -13.37 -1.35
C GLN A 284 2.51 -12.53 -1.93
N ALA A 285 2.00 -11.54 -1.19
CA ALA A 285 0.96 -10.65 -1.68
C ALA A 285 1.44 -9.80 -2.87
N ILE A 286 2.67 -9.31 -2.82
CA ILE A 286 3.31 -8.62 -3.97
C ILE A 286 3.44 -9.57 -5.16
N GLN A 287 3.92 -10.81 -4.94
CA GLN A 287 4.04 -11.80 -6.01
C GLN A 287 2.69 -12.10 -6.67
N ARG A 288 1.64 -12.27 -5.86
CA ARG A 288 0.27 -12.50 -6.35
C ARG A 288 -0.27 -11.30 -7.12
N GLY A 289 -0.01 -10.08 -6.66
CA GLY A 289 -0.42 -8.86 -7.36
C GLY A 289 0.28 -8.71 -8.71
N LYS A 290 1.59 -8.96 -8.78
CA LYS A 290 2.35 -8.98 -10.06
C LYS A 290 1.83 -10.01 -11.06
N SER A 291 1.23 -11.10 -10.59
CA SER A 291 0.63 -12.14 -11.44
C SER A 291 -0.86 -11.93 -11.73
N CYS A 292 -1.49 -10.92 -11.11
CA CYS A 292 -2.88 -10.59 -11.34
C CYS A 292 -3.03 -9.99 -12.73
N ILE A 293 -4.00 -10.47 -13.50
CA ILE A 293 -4.25 -10.02 -14.88
C ILE A 293 -5.35 -8.95 -14.98
N VAL A 294 -5.91 -8.55 -13.84
CA VAL A 294 -6.96 -7.52 -13.74
C VAL A 294 -6.47 -6.42 -12.80
N ASP A 295 -6.59 -5.15 -13.21
CA ASP A 295 -6.37 -4.03 -12.30
C ASP A 295 -7.58 -3.89 -11.36
N PRO A 296 -7.41 -4.14 -10.04
CA PRO A 296 -8.54 -4.19 -9.11
C PRO A 296 -9.16 -2.81 -8.80
N LEU A 297 -8.53 -1.72 -9.25
CA LEU A 297 -9.01 -0.36 -9.03
C LEU A 297 -9.46 0.35 -10.31
N LEU A 298 -8.99 -0.09 -11.48
CA LEU A 298 -9.30 0.53 -12.78
C LEU A 298 -10.23 -0.30 -13.66
N ASP A 299 -10.07 -1.62 -13.72
CA ASP A 299 -10.68 -2.44 -14.77
C ASP A 299 -12.07 -2.99 -14.39
N ILE A 300 -12.54 -2.76 -13.16
CA ILE A 300 -13.69 -3.47 -12.59
C ILE A 300 -14.75 -2.51 -12.04
N ASP A 301 -15.99 -2.72 -12.47
CA ASP A 301 -17.18 -2.30 -11.72
C ASP A 301 -17.67 -3.46 -10.85
N TYR A 302 -17.40 -3.39 -9.55
CA TYR A 302 -17.72 -4.46 -8.61
C TYR A 302 -19.22 -4.73 -8.50
N PHE A 303 -20.05 -3.69 -8.58
CA PHE A 303 -21.50 -3.86 -8.49
C PHE A 303 -22.04 -4.58 -9.73
N ALA A 304 -21.44 -4.36 -10.90
CA ALA A 304 -21.82 -5.07 -12.13
C ALA A 304 -21.52 -6.57 -12.08
N ILE A 305 -20.50 -7.00 -11.33
CA ILE A 305 -20.12 -8.41 -11.18
C ILE A 305 -20.58 -9.04 -9.86
N ALA A 306 -21.26 -8.29 -8.99
CA ALA A 306 -21.49 -8.70 -7.61
C ALA A 306 -22.42 -9.93 -7.45
N GLU A 307 -23.26 -10.26 -8.44
CA GLU A 307 -24.03 -11.52 -8.43
C GLU A 307 -23.21 -12.75 -8.85
N THR A 308 -22.02 -12.55 -9.43
CA THR A 308 -21.12 -13.63 -9.88
C THR A 308 -20.60 -14.43 -8.67
N PRO A 309 -20.54 -15.77 -8.72
CA PRO A 309 -19.90 -16.59 -7.70
C PRO A 309 -18.48 -16.11 -7.38
N LEU A 310 -18.14 -15.94 -6.10
CA LEU A 310 -16.81 -15.45 -5.70
C LEU A 310 -15.67 -16.32 -6.26
N GLU A 311 -15.86 -17.64 -6.28
CA GLU A 311 -14.86 -18.57 -6.82
C GLU A 311 -14.61 -18.38 -8.32
N GLU A 312 -15.63 -17.98 -9.08
CA GLU A 312 -15.48 -17.64 -10.51
C GLU A 312 -14.72 -16.33 -10.69
N VAL A 313 -15.03 -15.30 -9.89
CA VAL A 313 -14.29 -14.03 -9.89
C VAL A 313 -12.82 -14.26 -9.51
N ARG A 314 -12.56 -15.08 -8.50
CA ARG A 314 -11.19 -15.47 -8.12
C ARG A 314 -10.45 -16.16 -9.26
N ALA A 315 -11.11 -17.10 -9.94
CA ALA A 315 -10.51 -17.80 -11.07
C ALA A 315 -10.23 -16.89 -12.28
N SER A 316 -10.93 -15.77 -12.43
CA SER A 316 -10.71 -14.84 -13.55
C SER A 316 -9.56 -13.84 -13.32
N TRP A 317 -9.11 -13.65 -12.08
CA TRP A 317 -8.05 -12.69 -11.72
C TRP A 317 -6.63 -13.22 -11.92
N TRP A 318 -6.46 -14.53 -11.91
CA TRP A 318 -5.20 -15.19 -12.19
C TRP A 318 -5.41 -16.18 -13.32
N SER A 319 -4.52 -16.18 -14.31
CA SER A 319 -4.59 -17.18 -15.38
C SER A 319 -4.62 -18.58 -14.77
N VAL A 320 -5.63 -19.38 -15.10
CA VAL A 320 -5.55 -20.83 -14.87
C VAL A 320 -4.39 -21.30 -15.73
N SER A 321 -3.27 -21.66 -15.10
CA SER A 321 -2.13 -22.20 -15.82
C SER A 321 -2.63 -23.41 -16.62
N ALA A 322 -2.59 -23.32 -17.95
CA ALA A 322 -2.87 -24.43 -18.85
C ALA A 322 -1.70 -25.42 -18.84
#